data_AF-A0A2H0X723-F1
#
_entry.id   AF-A0A2H0X723-F1
#
_cell.length_a   1.000
_cell.length_b   1.000
_cell.length_c   1.000
_cell.angle_alpha   90.00
_cell.angle_beta   90.00
_cell.angle_gamma   90.00
#
_symmetry.space_group_name_H-M   'P 1'
#
loop_
_entity.id
_entity.type
_entity.pdbx_description
1 polymer ?
#
loop_
_entity_poly.entity_id
_entity_poly.type
_entity_poly.pdbx_seq_one_letter_code
_entity_poly.pdbx_strand_id
1 'polypeptide(L)'
;MTSGKRIVPTTIYRRGCPPYSLTFSPDGQIYGGKCVVGIAKFSLGRYYPKLKWNRKNIILLKNRQSIYLKECQDCPLVFICGGNCFLGAYTRNGDTNKPYCRNAMSNLEEFIAMER
;
A
#
# COMPACT_ATOMS: atom_id res chain seq x y z
N MET A 1 2.17 40.75 -5.39
CA MET A 1 2.90 39.74 -4.58
C MET A 1 1.87 38.80 -3.96
N THR A 2 1.38 37.82 -4.72
CA THR A 2 0.52 36.77 -4.19
C THR A 2 1.41 35.73 -3.51
N SER A 3 1.35 35.67 -2.19
CA SER A 3 1.98 34.63 -1.38
C SER A 3 1.35 33.29 -1.74
N GLY A 4 1.86 32.66 -2.81
CA GLY A 4 1.51 31.30 -3.17
C GLY A 4 2.03 30.39 -2.07
N LYS A 5 1.15 29.94 -1.18
CA LYS A 5 1.46 28.90 -0.20
C LYS A 5 2.17 27.78 -0.95
N ARG A 6 3.43 27.54 -0.59
CA ARG A 6 4.20 26.42 -1.10
C ARG A 6 3.44 25.17 -0.70
N ILE A 7 2.78 24.52 -1.65
CA ILE A 7 2.24 23.17 -1.47
C ILE A 7 3.48 22.28 -1.32
N VAL A 8 3.99 22.17 -0.11
CA VAL A 8 4.91 21.10 0.26
C VAL A 8 4.06 19.84 0.17
N PRO A 9 4.37 18.87 -0.72
CA PRO A 9 3.69 17.59 -0.75
C PRO A 9 4.03 16.87 0.56
N THR A 10 3.32 17.23 1.62
CA THR A 10 3.49 16.68 2.95
C THR A 10 2.83 15.32 2.89
N THR A 11 3.67 14.30 2.75
CA THR A 11 3.32 12.87 2.86
C THR A 11 2.03 12.50 2.15
N ILE A 12 2.16 12.10 0.88
CA ILE A 12 1.14 11.39 0.08
C ILE A 12 0.23 10.62 1.03
N TYR A 13 -1.07 10.99 1.06
CA TYR A 13 -2.11 10.44 1.90
C TYR A 13 -2.26 8.93 1.68
N ARG A 14 -1.31 8.16 2.21
CA ARG A 14 -1.26 6.73 2.07
C ARG A 14 -1.90 6.16 3.33
N ARG A 15 -3.23 6.06 3.32
CA ARG A 15 -4.02 5.17 4.20
C ARG A 15 -3.73 3.67 3.90
N GLY A 16 -2.49 3.34 3.51
CA GLY A 16 -2.04 2.02 3.15
C GLY A 16 -0.75 1.70 3.90
N CYS A 17 -0.67 0.50 4.45
CA CYS A 17 0.54 -0.02 5.09
C CYS A 17 1.74 0.17 4.14
N PRO A 18 2.83 0.83 4.57
CA PRO A 18 3.99 0.99 3.71
C PRO A 18 4.51 -0.41 3.35
N PRO A 19 4.60 -0.77 2.05
CA PRO A 19 5.07 -2.09 1.61
C PRO A 19 6.55 -2.32 1.90
N TYR A 20 7.23 -1.38 2.55
CA TYR A 20 8.66 -1.40 2.81
C TYR A 20 9.01 -1.51 4.29
N SER A 21 8.03 -1.61 5.21
CA SER A 21 8.33 -1.98 6.59
C SER A 21 8.31 -3.50 6.75
N LEU A 22 9.44 -4.08 7.15
CA LEU A 22 9.50 -5.48 7.54
C LEU A 22 8.96 -5.61 8.96
N THR A 23 8.05 -6.56 9.17
CA THR A 23 7.51 -6.90 10.49
C THR A 23 7.92 -8.32 10.85
N PHE A 24 8.59 -8.47 11.99
CA PHE A 24 9.01 -9.75 12.55
C PHE A 24 8.00 -10.16 13.59
N SER A 25 7.36 -11.30 13.39
CA SER A 25 6.28 -11.79 14.23
C SER A 25 6.80 -12.86 15.22
N PRO A 26 6.23 -12.98 16.43
CA PRO A 26 6.70 -13.94 17.45
C PRO A 26 6.70 -15.41 17.00
N ASP A 27 5.94 -15.75 15.96
CA ASP A 27 5.91 -17.06 15.30
C ASP A 27 7.16 -17.37 14.45
N GLY A 28 8.16 -16.47 14.45
CA GLY A 28 9.40 -16.61 13.68
C GLY A 28 9.26 -16.19 12.21
N GLN A 29 8.11 -15.63 11.80
CA GLN A 29 7.81 -15.27 10.42
C GLN A 29 8.06 -13.77 10.16
N ILE A 30 8.32 -13.44 8.89
CA ILE A 30 8.58 -12.09 8.39
C ILE A 30 7.42 -11.68 7.48
N TYR A 31 6.93 -10.45 7.63
CA TYR A 31 5.79 -9.90 6.88
C TYR A 31 6.10 -8.51 6.30
N GLY A 32 5.45 -8.17 5.18
CA GLY A 32 5.56 -6.88 4.50
C GLY A 32 4.63 -5.82 5.08
N GLY A 33 4.73 -5.61 6.40
CA GLY A 33 3.96 -4.62 7.15
C GLY A 33 2.99 -5.25 8.16
N LYS A 34 2.60 -4.44 9.15
CA LYS A 34 1.80 -4.88 10.29
C LYS A 34 0.41 -5.41 9.95
N CYS A 35 -0.18 -4.97 8.85
CA CYS A 35 -1.56 -5.31 8.51
C CYS A 35 -1.75 -6.77 8.09
N VAL A 36 -0.69 -7.47 7.68
CA VAL A 36 -0.78 -8.84 7.15
C VAL A 36 -0.16 -9.89 8.08
N VAL A 37 0.28 -9.47 9.28
CA VAL A 37 0.83 -10.38 10.29
C VAL A 37 -0.23 -11.40 10.69
N GLY A 38 0.19 -12.66 10.85
CA GLY A 38 -0.71 -13.79 11.15
C GLY A 38 -1.39 -14.41 9.93
N ILE A 39 -1.32 -13.76 8.75
CA ILE A 39 -1.84 -14.35 7.51
C ILE A 39 -0.69 -15.08 6.80
N ALA A 40 -0.49 -16.35 7.12
CA ALA A 40 0.65 -17.16 6.67
C ALA A 40 0.94 -17.07 5.15
N LYS A 41 -0.10 -16.97 4.32
CA LYS A 41 0.03 -16.84 2.85
C LYS A 41 0.80 -15.59 2.39
N PHE A 42 0.84 -14.54 3.21
CA PHE A 42 1.53 -13.28 2.93
C PHE A 42 2.88 -13.16 3.63
N SER A 43 3.35 -14.22 4.28
CA SER A 43 4.68 -14.26 4.87
C SER A 43 5.76 -14.09 3.78
N LEU A 44 6.65 -13.13 3.99
CA LEU A 44 7.84 -12.91 3.17
C LEU A 44 8.95 -13.92 3.47
N GLY A 45 8.80 -14.73 4.51
CA GLY A 45 9.80 -15.68 4.95
C GLY A 45 9.76 -15.92 6.45
N ARG A 46 10.83 -16.52 6.97
CA ARG A 46 11.08 -16.70 8.40
C ARG A 46 12.46 -16.26 8.77
N TYR A 47 12.62 -15.76 9.99
CA TYR A 47 13.91 -15.40 10.57
C TYR A 47 14.41 -16.44 11.58
N TYR A 48 13.51 -17.28 12.10
CA TYR A 48 13.84 -18.35 13.06
C TYR A 48 13.21 -19.70 12.63
N PRO A 49 13.84 -20.86 12.89
CA PRO A 49 15.20 -21.05 13.44
C PRO A 49 16.31 -20.78 12.41
N LYS A 50 15.97 -20.65 11.12
CA LYS A 50 16.90 -20.27 10.05
C LYS A 50 16.24 -19.23 9.16
N LEU A 51 17.02 -18.23 8.74
CA LEU A 51 16.56 -17.23 7.79
C LEU A 51 16.23 -17.89 6.45
N LYS A 52 14.96 -17.79 6.03
CA LYS A 52 14.50 -18.26 4.72
C LYS A 52 13.54 -17.24 4.13
N TRP A 53 13.81 -16.82 2.90
CA TRP A 53 12.97 -15.87 2.17
C TRP A 53 12.01 -16.58 1.22
N ASN A 54 10.76 -16.14 1.22
CA ASN A 54 9.79 -16.48 0.20
C ASN A 54 9.89 -15.49 -0.96
N ARG A 55 10.74 -15.82 -1.95
CA ARG A 55 10.97 -14.95 -3.12
C ARG A 55 9.68 -14.64 -3.89
N LYS A 56 8.74 -15.58 -3.98
CA LYS A 56 7.45 -15.36 -4.66
C LYS A 56 6.67 -14.22 -4.01
N ASN A 57 6.54 -14.24 -2.68
CA ASN A 57 5.81 -13.20 -1.96
C ASN A 57 6.55 -11.85 -1.96
N ILE A 58 7.88 -11.86 -1.94
CA ILE A 58 8.68 -10.65 -2.09
C ILE A 58 8.46 -10.00 -3.47
N ILE A 59 8.48 -10.80 -4.53
CA ILE A 59 8.23 -10.31 -5.90
C ILE A 59 6.81 -9.76 -6.01
N LEU A 60 5.82 -10.48 -5.46
CA LEU A 60 4.44 -10.03 -5.46
C LEU A 60 4.28 -8.68 -4.73
N LEU A 61 4.91 -8.50 -3.57
CA LEU A 61 4.89 -7.23 -2.85
C LEU A 61 5.60 -6.10 -3.63
N LYS A 62 6.76 -6.39 -4.24
CA LYS A 62 7.52 -5.42 -5.04
C LYS A 62 6.79 -4.96 -6.30
N ASN A 63 6.11 -5.89 -6.98
CA ASN A 63 5.38 -5.62 -8.21
C ASN A 63 3.99 -5.03 -7.95
N ARG A 64 3.56 -4.99 -6.69
CA ARG A 64 2.30 -4.35 -6.29
C ARG A 64 2.50 -2.84 -6.12
N GLN A 65 2.79 -2.16 -7.22
CA GLN A 65 2.83 -0.70 -7.31
C GLN A 65 1.75 -0.24 -8.28
N SER A 66 1.18 0.94 -8.07
CA SER A 66 0.12 1.47 -8.93
C SER A 66 0.52 1.54 -10.40
N ILE A 67 1.79 1.80 -10.70
CA ILE A 67 2.33 1.82 -12.07
C ILE A 67 2.21 0.47 -12.81
N TYR A 68 2.14 -0.64 -12.05
CA TYR A 68 2.01 -1.99 -12.59
C TYR A 68 0.57 -2.50 -12.60
N LEU A 69 -0.40 -1.75 -12.05
CA LEU A 69 -1.82 -2.08 -12.06
C LEU A 69 -2.49 -1.42 -13.27
N LYS A 70 -3.03 -2.21 -14.20
CA LYS A 70 -3.64 -1.69 -15.45
C LYS A 70 -4.72 -0.66 -15.17
N GLU A 71 -5.58 -0.92 -14.19
CA GLU A 71 -6.68 -0.05 -13.80
C GLU A 71 -6.22 1.27 -13.16
N CYS A 72 -4.96 1.37 -12.73
CA CYS A 72 -4.39 2.58 -12.16
C CYS A 72 -3.61 3.42 -13.18
N GLN A 73 -3.29 2.89 -14.36
CA GLN A 73 -2.46 3.60 -15.36
C GLN A 73 -3.14 4.87 -15.86
N ASP A 74 -4.45 4.80 -16.12
CA ASP A 74 -5.26 5.94 -16.58
C ASP A 74 -6.01 6.65 -15.44
N CYS A 75 -5.66 6.34 -14.18
CA CYS A 75 -6.37 6.90 -13.03
C CYS A 75 -5.84 8.31 -12.69
N PRO A 76 -6.68 9.36 -12.68
CA PRO A 76 -6.24 10.72 -12.35
C PRO A 76 -5.74 10.85 -10.91
N LEU A 77 -6.12 9.92 -10.04
CA LEU A 77 -5.72 9.88 -8.63
C LEU A 77 -4.48 9.03 -8.36
N VAL A 78 -3.83 8.46 -9.38
CA VAL A 78 -2.78 7.45 -9.17
C VAL A 78 -1.60 7.98 -8.33
N PHE A 79 -1.21 9.24 -8.54
CA PHE A 79 -0.13 9.89 -7.80
C PHE A 79 -0.54 10.32 -6.38
N ILE A 80 -1.84 10.39 -6.10
CA ILE A 80 -2.37 10.76 -4.78
C ILE A 80 -2.59 9.50 -3.94
N CYS A 81 -3.21 8.46 -4.51
CA CYS A 81 -3.58 7.25 -3.76
C CYS A 81 -2.54 6.11 -3.85
N GLY A 82 -1.67 6.11 -4.86
CA GLY A 82 -0.57 5.15 -5.02
C GLY A 82 -0.99 3.68 -5.08
N GLY A 83 -2.21 3.37 -5.55
CA GLY A 83 -2.72 2.00 -5.69
C GLY A 83 -3.33 1.40 -4.41
N ASN A 84 -3.54 2.24 -3.39
CA ASN A 84 -4.31 1.93 -2.18
C ASN A 84 -3.84 0.68 -1.39
N CYS A 85 -4.68 0.08 -0.54
CA CYS A 85 -4.30 -0.93 0.46
C CYS A 85 -4.23 -2.37 -0.08
N PHE A 86 -3.11 -3.07 0.19
CA PHE A 86 -2.86 -4.46 -0.27
C PHE A 86 -3.85 -5.45 0.32
N LEU A 87 -4.00 -5.40 1.64
CA LEU A 87 -4.95 -6.25 2.33
C LEU A 87 -6.39 -5.91 1.92
N GLY A 88 -6.71 -4.62 1.74
CA GLY A 88 -8.03 -4.19 1.28
C GLY A 88 -8.39 -4.77 -0.09
N ALA A 89 -7.44 -4.78 -1.04
CA ALA A 89 -7.62 -5.40 -2.35
C ALA A 89 -7.93 -6.89 -2.23
N TYR A 90 -7.13 -7.61 -1.42
CA TYR A 90 -7.34 -9.02 -1.19
C TYR A 90 -8.68 -9.32 -0.49
N THR A 91 -9.01 -8.61 0.58
CA THR A 91 -10.25 -8.85 1.34
C THR A 91 -11.49 -8.56 0.50
N ARG A 92 -11.44 -7.56 -0.38
CA ARG A 92 -12.57 -7.19 -1.23
C ARG A 92 -12.71 -8.09 -2.46
N ASN A 93 -11.60 -8.42 -3.11
CA ASN A 93 -11.60 -9.02 -4.44
C ASN A 93 -11.06 -10.46 -4.48
N GLY A 94 -10.50 -10.96 -3.38
CA GLY A 94 -9.73 -12.20 -3.35
C GLY A 94 -8.36 -12.12 -4.04
N ASP A 95 -8.03 -10.96 -4.63
CA ASP A 95 -6.87 -10.76 -5.49
C ASP A 95 -6.10 -9.49 -5.09
N THR A 96 -4.81 -9.66 -4.80
CA THR A 96 -3.90 -8.58 -4.42
C THR A 96 -3.44 -7.72 -5.60
N ASN A 97 -3.61 -8.21 -6.82
CA ASN A 97 -3.25 -7.53 -8.07
C ASN A 97 -4.37 -6.66 -8.62
N LYS A 98 -5.44 -6.45 -7.84
CA LYS A 98 -6.48 -5.47 -8.16
C LYS A 98 -6.30 -4.20 -7.34
N PRO A 99 -6.68 -3.03 -7.86
CA PRO A 99 -6.72 -1.83 -7.05
C PRO A 99 -7.79 -1.96 -5.96
N TYR A 100 -7.56 -1.26 -4.85
CA TYR A 100 -8.57 -1.08 -3.82
C TYR A 100 -9.04 0.37 -3.79
N CYS A 101 -9.89 0.79 -4.71
CA CYS A 101 -10.39 2.17 -4.73
C CYS A 101 -11.47 2.34 -3.64
N ARG A 102 -11.14 2.95 -2.51
CA ARG A 102 -12.12 3.31 -1.46
C ARG A 102 -12.19 4.84 -1.31
N ASN A 103 -13.29 5.43 -1.77
CA ASN A 103 -13.65 6.84 -1.56
C ASN A 103 -12.53 7.82 -1.93
N ALA A 104 -11.65 7.46 -2.87
CA ALA A 104 -10.42 8.20 -3.11
C ALA A 104 -10.70 9.62 -3.63
N MET A 105 -11.70 9.77 -4.52
CA MET A 105 -12.15 11.08 -5.02
C MET A 105 -12.80 11.89 -3.90
N SER A 106 -13.78 11.32 -3.19
CA SER A 106 -14.50 12.06 -2.14
C SER A 106 -13.58 12.51 -0.99
N ASN A 107 -12.61 11.68 -0.60
CA ASN A 107 -11.61 12.08 0.41
C ASN A 107 -10.71 13.23 -0.09
N LEU A 108 -10.40 13.26 -1.39
CA LEU A 108 -9.60 14.33 -1.98
C LEU A 108 -10.41 15.63 -2.05
N GLU A 109 -11.67 15.55 -2.47
CA GLU A 109 -12.59 16.69 -2.52
C GLU A 109 -12.78 17.30 -1.13
N GLU A 110 -13.00 16.46 -0.11
CA GLU A 110 -13.10 16.88 1.29
C GLU A 110 -11.82 17.57 1.76
N PHE A 111 -10.65 16.98 1.46
CA PHE A 111 -9.36 17.57 1.81
C PHE A 111 -9.15 18.94 1.16
N ILE A 112 -9.46 19.07 -0.14
CA ILE A 112 -9.39 20.36 -0.86
C ILE A 112 -10.37 21.37 -0.27
N ALA A 113 -11.57 20.95 0.12
CA ALA A 113 -12.57 21.82 0.74
C ALA A 113 -12.12 22.34 2.11
N MET A 114 -11.35 21.56 2.88
CA MET A 114 -10.79 21.98 4.17
C MET A 114 -9.65 23.01 4.06
N GLU A 115 -8.99 23.09 2.90
CA GLU A 115 -7.90 24.05 2.67
C GLU A 115 -8.36 25.39 2.07
N ARG A 116 -9.66 25.53 1.77
CA ARG A 116 -10.30 26.78 1.30
C ARG A 116 -10.84 27.58 2.48
#